data_AF-A0A8J3HYT6-F1
#
_entry.id   AF-A0A8J3HYT6-F1
#
_cell.length_a   1.000
_cell.length_b   1.000
_cell.length_c   1.000
_cell.angle_alpha   90.00
_cell.angle_beta   90.00
_cell.angle_gamma   90.00
#
_symmetry.space_group_name_H-M   'P 1'
#
loop_
_entity.id
_entity.type
_entity.pdbx_description
1 polymer ?
#
loop_
_entity_poly.entity_id
_entity_poly.type
_entity_poly.pdbx_seq_one_letter_code
_entity_poly.pdbx_strand_id
1 'polypeptide(L)' 'MYKDTPEFRLFVYRQNSFQYGTLVDGGAYKLNEQVKFDDGRARGTIAWKYQDQERGLIYVIEDYSGYPFEVCESEIVSEV' A
#
# COMPACT_ATOMS: atom_id res chain seq x y z
N MET A 1 -18.11 -6.74 -9.86
CA MET A 1 -16.70 -6.41 -10.17
C MET A 1 -16.45 -5.01 -9.62
N TYR A 2 -15.91 -4.92 -8.40
CA TYR A 2 -15.35 -3.65 -7.92
C TYR A 2 -14.14 -3.37 -8.80
N LYS A 3 -14.22 -2.27 -9.56
CA LYS A 3 -13.18 -1.90 -10.51
C LYS A 3 -12.03 -1.31 -9.70
N ASP A 4 -11.02 -2.14 -9.47
CA ASP A 4 -9.74 -1.75 -8.92
C ASP A 4 -8.99 -0.88 -9.92
N THR A 5 -9.41 0.38 -10.02
CA THR A 5 -8.79 1.37 -10.92
C THR A 5 -8.09 2.44 -10.09
N PRO A 6 -7.05 3.09 -10.63
CA PRO A 6 -6.35 4.17 -9.95
C PRO A 6 -7.29 5.25 -9.40
N GLU A 7 -8.41 5.53 -10.09
CA GLU A 7 -9.42 6.49 -9.68
C GLU A 7 -10.20 6.03 -8.44
N PHE A 8 -10.49 4.74 -8.32
CA PHE A 8 -11.15 4.17 -7.15
C PHE A 8 -10.23 4.24 -5.92
N ARG A 9 -8.94 3.91 -6.10
CA ARG A 9 -7.93 4.02 -5.02
C ARG A 9 -7.76 5.46 -4.55
N LEU A 10 -7.69 6.41 -5.49
CA LEU A 10 -7.63 7.84 -5.16
C LEU A 10 -8.90 8.33 -4.45
N PHE A 11 -10.07 7.80 -4.84
CA PHE A 11 -11.35 8.09 -4.19
C PHE A 11 -11.38 7.58 -2.75
N VAL A 12 -10.97 6.33 -2.51
CA VAL A 12 -10.87 5.74 -1.16
C VAL A 12 -9.88 6.53 -0.30
N TYR A 13 -8.72 6.91 -0.85
CA TYR A 13 -7.80 7.80 -0.14
C TYR A 13 -8.47 9.12 0.23
N ARG A 14 -9.09 9.83 -0.73
CA ARG A 14 -9.74 11.12 -0.45
C ARG A 14 -10.84 11.04 0.60
N GLN A 15 -11.55 9.92 0.70
CA GLN A 15 -12.57 9.74 1.73
C GLN A 15 -11.97 9.46 3.11
N ASN A 16 -10.79 8.82 3.16
CA ASN A 16 -10.14 8.42 4.40
C ASN A 16 -8.87 9.22 4.70
N SER A 17 -8.57 10.29 3.97
CA SER A 17 -7.31 11.05 4.05
C SER A 17 -7.12 11.79 5.37
N PHE A 18 -8.13 11.82 6.24
CA PHE A 18 -7.97 12.26 7.63
C PHE A 18 -7.36 11.20 8.53
N GLN A 19 -7.54 9.91 8.18
CA GLN A 19 -6.95 8.77 8.88
C GLN A 19 -5.59 8.37 8.31
N TYR A 20 -5.37 8.67 7.02
CA TYR A 20 -4.15 8.34 6.31
C TYR A 20 -3.29 9.59 6.10
N GLY A 21 -1.97 9.44 6.22
CA GLY A 21 -1.01 10.54 6.09
C GLY A 21 -0.88 11.10 4.67
N THR A 22 0.15 11.91 4.43
CA THR A 22 0.31 12.62 3.14
C THR A 22 0.76 11.67 2.03
N LEU A 23 0.08 11.64 0.88
CA LEU A 23 0.56 10.89 -0.29
C LEU A 23 1.97 11.32 -0.70
N VAL A 24 2.82 10.34 -0.97
CA VAL A 24 4.20 10.57 -1.42
C VAL A 24 4.51 9.72 -2.64
N ASP A 25 5.33 10.26 -3.53
CA ASP A 25 5.77 9.56 -4.75
C ASP A 25 7.10 8.78 -4.53
N GLY A 26 7.82 9.09 -3.44
CA GLY A 26 9.10 8.47 -3.06
C GLY A 26 8.98 7.13 -2.32
N GLY A 27 10.12 6.50 -2.00
CA GLY A 27 10.21 5.19 -1.35
C GLY A 27 10.80 4.11 -2.26
N ALA A 28 11.21 2.98 -1.69
CA ALA A 28 11.86 1.88 -2.41
C ALA A 28 10.94 1.24 -3.45
N TYR A 29 9.65 1.09 -3.11
CA TYR A 29 8.68 0.38 -3.94
C TYR A 29 7.69 1.28 -4.68
N LYS A 30 7.30 0.85 -5.88
CA LYS A 30 6.38 1.56 -6.78
C LYS A 30 4.94 1.08 -6.63
N LEU A 31 4.01 1.93 -7.08
CA LEU A 31 2.60 1.53 -7.21
C LEU A 31 2.48 0.39 -8.22
N ASN A 32 1.57 -0.54 -7.95
CA ASN A 32 1.34 -1.78 -8.69
C ASN A 32 2.52 -2.77 -8.69
N GLU A 33 3.55 -2.52 -7.88
CA GLU A 33 4.63 -3.46 -7.69
C GLU A 33 4.15 -4.63 -6.84
N GLN A 34 4.56 -5.84 -7.21
CA GLN A 34 4.31 -7.04 -6.42
C GLN A 34 5.41 -7.20 -5.38
N VAL A 35 5.01 -7.40 -4.13
CA VAL A 35 5.93 -7.57 -3.01
C VAL A 35 5.64 -8.85 -2.23
N LYS A 36 6.67 -9.37 -1.56
CA LYS A 36 6.59 -10.51 -0.64
C LYS A 36 6.88 -10.06 0.78
N PHE A 37 6.17 -10.67 1.74
CA PHE A 37 6.35 -10.42 3.16
C PHE A 37 7.20 -11.51 3.82
N ASP A 38 7.70 -11.23 5.03
CA ASP A 38 8.61 -12.10 5.79
C ASP A 38 8.04 -13.50 6.06
N ASP A 39 6.70 -13.58 6.10
CA ASP A 39 5.95 -14.79 6.39
C ASP A 39 6.01 -15.81 5.24
N GLY A 40 6.60 -15.44 4.11
CA GLY A 40 6.81 -16.27 2.93
C GLY A 40 5.52 -16.73 2.24
N ARG A 41 4.35 -16.30 2.72
CA ARG A 41 3.03 -16.79 2.28
C ARG A 41 2.19 -15.69 1.65
N ALA A 42 2.32 -14.45 2.12
CA ALA A 42 1.57 -13.34 1.57
C ALA A 42 2.31 -12.71 0.38
N ARG A 43 1.59 -12.59 -0.74
CA ARG A 43 1.96 -11.78 -1.90
C ARG A 43 0.90 -10.71 -2.05
N GLY A 44 1.32 -9.47 -2.21
CA GLY A 44 0.40 -8.36 -2.38
C GLY A 44 0.92 -7.38 -3.42
N THR A 45 0.01 -6.53 -3.87
CA THR A 45 0.31 -5.45 -4.81
C THR A 45 0.24 -4.14 -4.06
N ILE A 46 1.25 -3.28 -4.26
CA ILE A 46 1.24 -1.95 -3.67
C ILE A 46 0.14 -1.13 -4.35
N ALA A 47 -0.91 -0.82 -3.61
CA ALA A 47 -2.03 -0.06 -4.13
C ALA A 47 -1.73 1.45 -4.08
N TRP A 48 -1.15 1.91 -2.96
CA TRP A 48 -0.76 3.30 -2.72
C TRP A 48 0.16 3.40 -1.50
N LYS A 49 0.75 4.59 -1.28
CA LYS A 49 1.69 4.85 -0.18
C LYS A 49 1.54 6.27 0.35
N TYR A 50 1.79 6.45 1.64
CA TYR A 50 1.68 7.75 2.32
C TYR A 50 2.70 7.88 3.46
N GLN A 51 3.00 9.12 3.82
CA GLN A 51 3.85 9.48 4.95
C GLN A 51 2.98 9.68 6.20
N ASP A 52 3.12 8.77 7.15
CA ASP A 52 2.64 8.91 8.52
C ASP A 52 3.67 9.65 9.39
N GLN A 53 3.20 10.45 10.36
CA GLN A 53 4.09 11.22 11.23
C GLN A 53 4.79 10.37 12.30
N GLU A 54 4.13 9.29 12.78
CA GLU A 54 4.65 8.44 13.85
C GLU A 54 5.37 7.21 13.30
N ARG A 55 4.82 6.61 12.24
CA ARG A 55 5.28 5.33 11.70
C ARG A 55 6.18 5.46 10.47
N GLY A 56 6.26 6.64 9.87
CA GLY A 56 7.09 6.86 8.68
C GLY A 56 6.37 6.55 7.36
N LEU A 57 7.11 6.03 6.38
CA LEU A 57 6.55 5.69 5.07
C LEU A 57 5.75 4.39 5.15
N ILE A 58 4.45 4.51 4.87
CA ILE A 58 3.50 3.40 4.89
C ILE A 58 3.10 3.03 3.47
N TYR A 59 3.11 1.73 3.21
CA TYR A 59 2.61 1.11 2.00
C TYR A 59 1.28 0.42 2.31
N VAL A 60 0.28 0.70 1.48
CA VAL A 60 -1.00 0.00 1.52
C VAL A 60 -0.98 -1.08 0.46
N ILE A 61 -1.15 -2.31 0.91
CA ILE A 61 -1.03 -3.51 0.12
C ILE A 61 -2.42 -4.09 -0.08
N GLU A 62 -2.76 -4.40 -1.33
CA GLU A 62 -3.91 -5.23 -1.67
C GLU A 62 -3.43 -6.65 -1.97
N ASP A 63 -3.91 -7.61 -1.19
CA ASP A 63 -3.85 -9.02 -1.59
C ASP A 63 -5.15 -9.39 -2.33
N TYR A 64 -5.15 -10.54 -3.01
CA TYR A 64 -6.33 -11.04 -3.73
C TYR A 64 -7.54 -11.34 -2.80
N SER A 65 -7.43 -11.11 -1.48
CA SER A 65 -8.53 -11.29 -0.53
C SER A 65 -9.54 -10.13 -0.55
N GLY A 66 -9.16 -8.97 -1.10
CA GLY A 66 -10.03 -7.80 -1.21
C GLY A 66 -10.04 -6.90 0.04
N TYR A 67 -9.16 -7.14 1.01
CA TYR A 67 -8.95 -6.28 2.18
C TYR A 67 -7.54 -5.69 2.15
N PRO A 68 -7.39 -4.35 2.03
CA PRO A 68 -6.09 -3.73 2.08
C PRO A 68 -5.53 -3.75 3.51
N PHE A 69 -4.20 -3.85 3.64
CA PHE A 69 -3.50 -3.71 4.92
C PHE A 69 -2.27 -2.80 4.79
N GLU A 70 -1.87 -2.21 5.90
CA GLU A 70 -0.76 -1.26 5.99
C GLU A 70 0.51 -1.94 6.48
N VAL A 71 1.63 -1.64 5.82
CA VAL A 71 2.96 -2.08 6.22
C VAL A 71 3.96 -0.94 6.09
N CYS A 72 4.95 -0.91 6.98
CA CYS A 72 6.12 -0.06 6.84
C CYS A 72 7.07 -0.64 5.78
N GLU A 73 7.90 0.21 5.17
CA GLU A 73 8.92 -0.23 4.19
C GLU A 73 9.81 -1.37 4.70
N SER A 74 10.17 -1.33 5.99
CA SER A 74 11.02 -2.31 6.66
C SER A 74 10.39 -3.71 6.79
N GLU A 75 9.08 -3.83 6.63
CA GLU A 75 8.34 -5.09 6.74
C GLU A 75 8.23 -5.83 5.39
N ILE A 76 8.66 -5.20 4.31
CA ILE A 76 8.69 -5.77 2.96
C ILE A 76 10.06 -6.41 2.71
N VAL A 77 10.07 -7.71 2.40
CA VAL A 77 11.30 -8.52 2.46
C VAL A 77 11.92 -8.82 1.09
N SER A 78 11.22 -8.57 -0.01
CA SER A 78 11.76 -8.86 -1.35
C SER A 78 11.03 -8.14 -2.48
N GLU A 79 11.82 -7.58 -3.39
CA GLU A 79 11.48 -7.41 -4.81
C GLU A 79 11.32 -8.81 -5.44
N VAL A 80 10.22 -9.06 -6.13
CA VAL A 80 9.93 -10.35 -6.78
C VAL A 80 10.77 -10.57 -8.02
#